data_AF-A0A8T3SL00-F1
#
_entry.id   AF-A0A8T3SL00-F1
#
_cell.length_a   1.000
_cell.length_b   1.000
_cell.length_c   1.000
_cell.angle_alpha   90.00
_cell.angle_beta   90.00
_cell.angle_gamma   90.00
#
_symmetry.space_group_name_H-M   'P 1'
#
loop_
_entity.id
_entity.type
_entity.pdbx_description
1 polymer ?
#
loop_
_entity_poly.entity_id
_entity_poly.type
_entity_poly.pdbx_seq_one_letter_code
_entity_poly.pdbx_strand_id
1 'polypeptide(L)'
;MASPISRRTAMSRRRFLEQTDQLIADGDALVATPHWDLFRAWLLNSDELLERVWGRMDRYHLAWLNVGRDSAPSGSDLDEAGTARFIADVASAKIAVLRTMRVAVATRGWRNLSDEDEEDR
;
A
#
# COMPACT_ATOMS: atom_id res chain seq x y z
N MET A 1 -1.39 -0.67 -42.23
CA MET A 1 -1.57 0.21 -41.05
C MET A 1 -1.44 -0.68 -39.83
N ALA A 2 -0.35 -0.56 -39.07
CA ALA A 2 -0.20 -1.30 -37.82
C ALA A 2 -1.08 -0.62 -36.76
N SER A 3 -2.05 -1.35 -36.20
CA SER A 3 -2.82 -0.88 -35.06
C SER A 3 -1.87 -0.55 -33.91
N PRO A 4 -2.04 0.58 -33.21
CA PRO A 4 -1.25 0.85 -32.02
C PRO A 4 -1.54 -0.26 -31.03
N ILE A 5 -0.49 -0.92 -30.54
CA ILE A 5 -0.58 -1.84 -29.40
C ILE A 5 -1.06 -0.97 -28.24
N SER A 6 -2.37 -1.01 -27.96
CA SER A 6 -2.94 -0.31 -26.81
C SER A 6 -2.29 -0.91 -25.57
N ARG A 7 -1.42 -0.15 -24.91
CA ARG A 7 -0.89 -0.55 -23.61
C ARG A 7 -2.08 -0.57 -22.66
N ARG A 8 -2.60 -1.76 -22.37
CA ARG A 8 -3.59 -1.96 -21.31
C ARG A 8 -3.07 -1.30 -20.03
N THR A 9 -3.69 -0.20 -19.66
CA THR A 9 -3.56 0.43 -18.35
C THR A 9 -4.07 -0.54 -17.31
N ALA A 10 -3.44 -0.57 -16.13
CA ALA A 10 -3.76 -1.56 -15.12
C ALA A 10 -5.02 -1.23 -14.33
N MET A 11 -5.31 0.08 -14.18
CA MET A 11 -6.48 0.64 -13.52
C MET A 11 -6.58 2.14 -13.83
N SER A 12 -7.74 2.74 -13.57
CA SER A 12 -7.88 4.19 -13.63
C SER A 12 -7.16 4.88 -12.48
N ARG A 13 -6.67 6.09 -12.74
CA ARG A 13 -6.01 6.96 -11.76
C ARG A 13 -6.97 7.32 -10.62
N ARG A 14 -8.24 7.59 -10.94
CA ARG A 14 -9.29 7.86 -9.95
C ARG A 14 -9.43 6.69 -8.99
N ARG A 15 -9.61 5.48 -9.53
CA ARG A 15 -9.73 4.25 -8.74
C ARG A 15 -8.50 4.02 -7.86
N PHE A 16 -7.29 4.21 -8.39
CA PHE A 16 -6.07 4.09 -7.61
C PHE A 16 -6.03 5.05 -6.41
N LEU A 17 -6.39 6.32 -6.63
CA LEU A 17 -6.42 7.33 -5.57
C LEU A 17 -7.46 7.00 -4.50
N GLU A 18 -8.66 6.58 -4.89
CA GLU A 18 -9.73 6.15 -3.97
C GLU A 18 -9.31 4.94 -3.13
N GLN A 19 -8.73 3.91 -3.77
CA GLN A 19 -8.24 2.73 -3.07
C GLN A 19 -7.06 3.06 -2.15
N THR A 20 -6.20 4.00 -2.54
CA THR A 20 -5.11 4.47 -1.68
C THR A 20 -5.65 5.26 -0.47
N ASP A 21 -6.67 6.10 -0.67
CA ASP A 21 -7.31 6.85 0.40
C ASP A 21 -7.99 5.90 1.40
N GLN A 22 -8.64 4.83 0.93
CA GLN A 22 -9.20 3.79 1.80
C GLN A 22 -8.10 3.06 2.60
N LEU A 23 -7.00 2.66 1.95
CA LEU A 23 -5.88 2.03 2.67
C LEU A 23 -5.27 2.94 3.73
N ILE A 24 -5.21 4.26 3.50
CA ILE A 24 -4.75 5.22 4.50
C ILE A 24 -5.72 5.25 5.70
N ALA A 25 -7.03 5.32 5.45
CA ALA A 25 -8.04 5.33 6.50
C ALA A 25 -8.03 4.04 7.34
N ASP A 26 -7.94 2.88 6.68
CA ASP A 26 -7.84 1.58 7.35
C ASP A 26 -6.54 1.47 8.18
N GLY A 27 -5.44 2.02 7.66
CA GLY A 27 -4.18 2.12 8.38
C GLY A 27 -4.27 3.01 9.61
N ASP A 28 -4.87 4.20 9.49
CA ASP A 28 -5.07 5.12 10.62
C ASP A 28 -5.94 4.45 11.71
N ALA A 29 -6.95 3.64 11.33
CA ALA A 29 -7.74 2.84 12.26
C ALA A 29 -6.90 1.76 12.97
N LEU A 30 -5.96 1.11 12.27
CA LEU A 30 -5.03 0.14 12.87
C LEU A 30 -4.05 0.79 13.85
N VAL A 31 -3.62 2.02 13.59
CA VAL A 31 -2.79 2.78 14.55
C VAL A 31 -3.59 3.09 15.83
N ALA A 32 -4.86 3.48 15.68
CA ALA A 32 -5.72 3.78 16.82
C ALA A 32 -6.16 2.53 17.60
N THR A 33 -6.36 1.40 16.92
CA THR A 33 -6.81 0.14 17.52
C THR A 33 -6.06 -1.03 16.88
N PRO A 34 -4.85 -1.35 17.38
CA PRO A 34 -4.03 -2.40 16.81
C PRO A 34 -4.71 -3.78 16.88
N HIS A 35 -4.78 -4.46 15.74
CA HIS A 35 -5.32 -5.81 15.64
C HIS A 35 -4.55 -6.63 14.60
N TRP A 36 -4.01 -7.78 15.01
CA TRP A 36 -3.08 -8.56 14.19
C TRP A 36 -3.67 -9.04 12.86
N ASP A 37 -4.88 -9.62 12.87
CA ASP A 37 -5.48 -10.15 11.63
C ASP A 37 -5.84 -9.06 10.62
N LEU A 38 -6.43 -7.96 11.10
CA LEU A 38 -6.71 -6.78 10.28
C LEU A 38 -5.43 -6.16 9.72
N PHE A 39 -4.36 -6.10 10.52
CA PHE A 39 -3.06 -5.63 10.07
C PHE A 39 -2.48 -6.51 8.94
N ARG A 40 -2.53 -7.84 9.08
CA ARG A 40 -2.08 -8.76 8.03
C ARG A 40 -2.90 -8.60 6.74
N ALA A 41 -4.22 -8.52 6.85
CA ALA A 41 -5.08 -8.32 5.69
C ALA A 41 -4.81 -6.96 5.01
N TRP A 42 -4.62 -5.91 5.79
CA TRP A 42 -4.28 -4.58 5.29
C TRP A 42 -2.94 -4.55 4.55
N LEU A 43 -1.92 -5.26 5.06
CA LEU A 43 -0.64 -5.39 4.36
C LEU A 43 -0.82 -6.06 2.99
N LEU A 44 -1.53 -7.18 2.93
CA LEU A 44 -1.82 -7.91 1.68
C LEU A 44 -2.59 -7.04 0.68
N ASN A 45 -3.66 -6.37 1.13
CA ASN A 45 -4.45 -5.48 0.27
C ASN A 45 -3.62 -4.34 -0.31
N SER A 46 -2.73 -3.76 0.49
CA SER A 46 -1.83 -2.73 0.02
C SER A 46 -0.81 -3.28 -0.98
N ASP A 47 -0.28 -4.47 -0.77
CA ASP A 47 0.70 -5.06 -1.69
C ASP A 47 0.04 -5.43 -3.03
N GLU A 48 -1.18 -5.97 -3.00
CA GLU A 48 -1.99 -6.23 -4.20
C GLU A 48 -2.28 -4.96 -5.01
N LEU A 49 -2.62 -3.86 -4.33
CA LEU A 49 -2.86 -2.58 -5.00
C LEU A 49 -1.60 -2.09 -5.73
N LEU A 50 -0.46 -2.14 -5.04
CA LEU A 50 0.82 -1.69 -5.60
C LEU A 50 1.29 -2.59 -6.73
N GLU A 51 1.11 -3.92 -6.61
CA GLU A 51 1.48 -4.88 -7.64
C GLU A 51 0.70 -4.65 -8.94
N ARG A 52 -0.58 -4.27 -8.88
CA ARG A 52 -1.35 -3.95 -10.08
C ARG A 52 -0.75 -2.79 -10.87
N VAL A 53 -0.24 -1.75 -10.19
CA VAL A 53 0.24 -0.53 -10.84
C VAL A 53 1.72 -0.62 -11.23
N TRP A 54 2.55 -1.28 -10.43
CA TRP A 54 4.00 -1.35 -10.64
C TRP A 54 4.51 -2.74 -11.05
N GLY A 55 3.63 -3.73 -11.14
CA GLY A 55 4.00 -5.13 -11.35
C GLY A 55 4.53 -5.77 -10.06
N ARG A 56 4.87 -7.07 -10.14
CA ARG A 56 5.42 -7.83 -9.02
C ARG A 56 6.67 -7.14 -8.49
N MET A 57 6.54 -6.56 -7.31
CA MET A 57 7.64 -5.87 -6.65
C MET A 57 8.57 -6.91 -6.03
N ASP A 58 9.89 -6.76 -6.23
CA ASP A 58 10.84 -7.73 -5.70
C ASP A 58 10.87 -7.73 -4.16
N ARG A 59 11.54 -8.74 -3.60
CA ARG A 59 11.76 -8.91 -2.14
C ARG A 59 12.32 -7.69 -1.41
N TYR A 60 12.83 -6.66 -2.11
CA TYR A 60 13.31 -5.42 -1.49
C TYR A 60 12.18 -4.45 -1.12
N HIS A 61 10.95 -4.66 -1.59
CA HIS A 61 9.78 -3.93 -1.10
C HIS A 61 9.37 -4.36 0.32
N LEU A 62 9.55 -5.64 0.66
CA LEU A 62 9.46 -6.12 2.05
C LEU A 62 10.55 -5.49 2.93
N ALA A 63 11.70 -5.13 2.36
CA ALA A 63 12.74 -4.39 3.07
C ALA A 63 12.38 -2.92 3.33
N TRP A 64 11.47 -2.34 2.53
CA TRP A 64 10.86 -1.03 2.80
C TRP A 64 9.85 -1.07 3.95
N LEU A 65 9.24 -2.24 4.19
CA LEU A 65 8.41 -2.53 5.37
C LEU A 65 9.23 -2.84 6.65
N ASN A 66 10.57 -2.89 6.58
CA ASN A 66 11.41 -2.96 7.77
C ASN A 66 11.41 -1.65 8.59
N VAL A 67 10.52 -0.69 8.31
CA VAL A 67 10.19 0.33 9.30
C VAL A 67 9.47 -0.39 10.45
N GLY A 68 10.21 -0.57 11.54
CA GLY A 68 9.87 -1.51 12.63
C GLY A 68 11.02 -2.44 13.02
N ARG A 69 12.16 -2.40 12.29
CA ARG A 69 13.35 -3.19 12.61
C ARG A 69 13.91 -2.94 14.02
N ASP A 70 13.64 -1.76 14.59
CA ASP A 70 14.00 -1.41 15.96
C ASP A 70 12.84 -1.61 16.96
N SER A 71 11.67 -2.07 16.52
CA SER A 71 10.47 -2.24 17.37
C SER A 71 10.40 -3.59 18.09
N ALA A 72 11.20 -4.57 17.66
CA ALA A 72 11.25 -5.90 18.28
C ALA A 72 12.71 -6.36 18.51
N PRO A 73 13.12 -6.69 19.74
CA PRO A 73 14.38 -7.37 20.01
C PRO A 73 14.42 -8.72 19.28
N SER A 74 15.59 -9.13 18.79
CA SER A 74 15.77 -10.47 18.21
C SER A 74 15.58 -11.54 19.29
N GLY A 75 14.45 -12.27 19.24
CA GLY A 75 14.31 -13.58 19.86
C GLY A 75 13.31 -13.76 21.01
N SER A 76 12.53 -12.74 21.38
CA SER A 76 11.43 -12.90 22.37
C SER A 76 10.07 -12.75 21.70
N ASP A 77 9.14 -13.65 21.99
CA ASP A 77 7.73 -13.50 21.61
C ASP A 77 7.23 -12.12 22.06
N LEU A 78 6.61 -11.37 21.16
CA LEU A 78 5.98 -10.10 21.51
C LEU A 78 4.78 -10.41 22.40
N ASP A 79 4.74 -9.78 23.57
CA ASP A 79 3.50 -9.72 24.35
C ASP A 79 2.45 -8.89 23.60
N GLU A 80 1.24 -8.82 24.14
CA GLU A 80 0.14 -8.08 23.51
C GLU A 80 0.49 -6.61 23.28
N ALA A 81 1.17 -5.98 24.25
CA ALA A 81 1.63 -4.60 24.16
C ALA A 81 2.72 -4.41 23.08
N GLY A 82 3.67 -5.34 23.00
CA GLY A 82 4.71 -5.35 21.99
C GLY A 82 4.14 -5.56 20.59
N THR A 83 3.14 -6.42 20.46
CA THR A 83 2.41 -6.64 19.20
C THR A 83 1.66 -5.37 18.78
N ALA A 84 0.96 -4.72 19.71
CA ALA A 84 0.25 -3.48 19.45
C ALA A 84 1.19 -2.36 18.99
N ARG A 85 2.35 -2.19 19.65
CA ARG A 85 3.37 -1.20 19.26
C ARG A 85 3.95 -1.52 17.89
N PHE A 86 4.29 -2.78 17.62
CA PHE A 86 4.79 -3.21 16.32
C PHE A 86 3.81 -2.88 15.19
N ILE A 87 2.52 -3.20 15.37
CA ILE A 87 1.48 -2.87 14.39
C ILE A 87 1.41 -1.36 14.17
N ALA A 88 1.36 -0.56 15.24
CA ALA A 88 1.25 0.89 15.14
C ALA A 88 2.46 1.52 14.42
N ASP A 89 3.67 1.05 14.70
CA ASP A 89 4.91 1.54 14.07
C ASP A 89 4.91 1.24 12.56
N VAL A 90 4.64 -0.02 12.19
CA VAL A 90 4.65 -0.44 10.78
C VAL A 90 3.52 0.23 10.01
N ALA A 91 2.31 0.31 10.59
CA ALA A 91 1.16 0.97 9.97
C ALA A 91 1.44 2.46 9.74
N SER A 92 1.94 3.17 10.76
CA SER A 92 2.29 4.60 10.66
C SER A 92 3.30 4.87 9.55
N ALA A 93 4.32 4.02 9.43
CA ALA A 93 5.33 4.13 8.40
C ALA A 93 4.79 3.91 6.99
N LYS A 94 4.01 2.84 6.79
CA LYS A 94 3.42 2.53 5.48
C LYS A 94 2.38 3.59 5.09
N ILE A 95 1.62 4.15 6.04
CA ILE A 95 0.72 5.29 5.78
C ILE A 95 1.48 6.52 5.27
N ALA A 96 2.62 6.87 5.87
CA ALA A 96 3.42 8.01 5.42
C ALA A 96 3.89 7.84 3.96
N VAL A 97 4.28 6.62 3.58
CA VAL A 97 4.58 6.24 2.20
C VAL A 97 3.36 6.36 1.30
N LEU A 98 2.22 5.79 1.69
CA LEU A 98 0.98 5.84 0.91
C LEU A 98 0.54 7.29 0.65
N ARG A 99 0.60 8.16 1.67
CA ARG A 99 0.29 9.59 1.54
C ARG A 99 1.22 10.28 0.53
N THR A 100 2.52 10.00 0.61
CA THR A 100 3.51 10.57 -0.33
C THR A 100 3.25 10.12 -1.76
N MET A 101 3.01 8.83 -1.95
CA MET A 101 2.68 8.23 -3.24
C MET A 101 1.37 8.81 -3.81
N ARG A 102 0.33 8.91 -2.98
CA ARG A 102 -0.97 9.47 -3.34
C ARG A 102 -0.84 10.90 -3.84
N VAL A 103 -0.07 11.74 -3.15
CA VAL A 103 0.23 13.12 -3.60
C VAL A 103 1.00 13.13 -4.91
N ALA A 104 2.02 12.27 -5.05
CA ALA A 104 2.81 12.18 -6.28
C ALA A 104 1.95 11.80 -7.49
N VAL A 105 1.11 10.78 -7.36
CA VAL A 105 0.18 10.33 -8.41
C VAL A 105 -0.90 11.38 -8.68
N ALA A 106 -1.45 12.03 -7.64
CA ALA A 106 -2.44 13.10 -7.81
C ALA A 106 -1.87 14.35 -8.52
N THR A 107 -0.57 14.61 -8.38
CA THR A 107 0.05 15.80 -9.00
C THR A 107 0.63 15.52 -10.38
N ARG A 108 1.32 14.38 -10.54
CA ARG A 108 2.15 14.08 -11.72
C ARG A 108 1.57 12.99 -12.62
N GLY A 109 0.54 12.28 -12.16
CA GLY A 109 0.04 11.08 -12.80
C GLY A 109 1.04 9.92 -12.72
N TRP A 110 0.69 8.80 -13.35
CA TRP A 110 1.60 7.66 -13.50
C TRP A 110 1.31 6.94 -14.81
N ARG A 111 2.35 6.58 -15.56
CA ARG A 111 2.22 6.05 -16.94
C ARG A 111 1.43 4.73 -17.06
N ASN A 112 1.27 3.99 -15.96
CA ASN A 112 0.54 2.72 -15.91
C ASN A 112 -0.94 2.89 -15.49
N LEU A 113 -1.36 4.12 -15.17
CA LEU A 113 -2.74 4.48 -14.83
C LEU A 113 -3.39 5.21 -16.01
N SER A 114 -4.64 4.88 -16.33
CA SER A 114 -5.44 5.67 -17.27
C SER A 114 -6.06 6.88 -16.58
N ASP A 115 -6.28 7.97 -17.31
CA ASP A 115 -7.10 9.09 -16.82
C ASP A 115 -8.62 8.78 -16.92
N GLU A 116 -9.00 7.78 -17.71
CA GLU A 116 -10.38 7.31 -17.89
C GLU A 116 -10.69 6.06 -17.05
N ASP A 117 -11.95 5.95 -16.61
CA ASP A 117 -12.53 4.73 -16.06
C ASP A 117 -12.86 3.76 -17.20
N GLU A 118 -11.85 3.07 -17.72
CA GLU A 118 -12.03 2.09 -18.81
C GLU A 118 -12.73 0.78 -18.37
N GLU A 119 -13.33 0.70 -17.17
CA GLU A 119 -13.89 -0.54 -16.61
C GLU A 119 -15.38 -0.83 -16.92
N ASP A 120 -16.10 0.01 -17.68
CA ASP A 120 -17.50 -0.26 -18.06
C ASP A 120 -17.72 -0.49 -19.57
N ARG A 121 -17.01 -1.45 -20.18
CA ARG A 121 -17.36 -1.99 -21.51
C ARG A 121 -17.27 -3.49 -21.62
#